data_AF-A0A450VPS6-F1
#
_entry.id   AF-A0A450VPS6-F1
#
_cell.length_a   1.000
_cell.length_b   1.000
_cell.length_c   1.000
_cell.angle_alpha   90.00
_cell.angle_beta   90.00
_cell.angle_gamma   90.00
#
_symmetry.space_group_name_H-M   'P 1'
#
loop_
_entity.id
_entity.type
_entity.pdbx_description
1 polymer ?
#
loop_
_entity_poly.entity_id
_entity_poly.type
_entity_poly.pdbx_seq_one_letter_code
_entity_poly.pdbx_strand_id
1 'polypeptide(L)'
;MAKEVKELLDLDYPDVEKVILVWDNLNTHVPASLYKAFEPAEARRLLERLEIHYTPKHGSWVNIAEIELSVFTKQCLGRRISNIETLRSEAKAWQNHRNAAQSGVNWH
;
A
#
# COMPACT_ATOMS: atom_id res chain seq x y z
N MET A 1 -5.55 2.72 6.42
CA MET A 1 -5.22 1.37 5.90
C MET A 1 -6.44 0.55 5.46
N ALA A 2 -7.51 0.39 6.26
CA ALA A 2 -8.67 -0.41 5.84
C ALA A 2 -9.36 0.14 4.58
N LYS A 3 -9.43 1.48 4.43
CA LYS A 3 -9.99 2.13 3.24
C LYS A 3 -9.13 1.90 2.00
N GLU A 4 -7.82 1.85 2.17
CA GLU A 4 -6.82 1.64 1.14
C GLU A 4 -6.84 0.18 0.67
N VAL A 5 -7.06 -0.78 1.58
CA VAL A 5 -7.33 -2.19 1.21
C VAL A 5 -8.61 -2.29 0.40
N LYS A 6 -9.67 -1.57 0.78
CA LYS A 6 -10.91 -1.54 0.01
C LYS A 6 -10.71 -0.92 -1.38
N GLU A 7 -10.00 0.21 -1.47
CA GLU A 7 -9.67 0.87 -2.74
C GLU A 7 -8.86 -0.04 -3.65
N LEU A 8 -7.82 -0.69 -3.11
CA LEU A 8 -6.99 -1.66 -3.82
C LEU A 8 -7.83 -2.78 -4.43
N LEU A 9 -8.76 -3.36 -3.65
CA LEU A 9 -9.55 -4.50 -4.10
C LEU A 9 -10.68 -4.10 -5.04
N ASP A 10 -11.32 -2.95 -4.83
CA ASP A 10 -12.53 -2.58 -5.57
C ASP A 10 -12.25 -1.66 -6.77
N LEU A 11 -11.13 -0.93 -6.79
CA LEU A 11 -10.78 0.00 -7.88
C LEU A 11 -9.53 -0.43 -8.64
N ASP A 12 -8.45 -0.79 -7.95
CA ASP A 12 -7.18 -1.10 -8.63
C ASP A 12 -7.19 -2.53 -9.21
N TYR A 13 -7.78 -3.48 -8.49
CA TYR A 13 -7.86 -4.89 -8.88
C TYR A 13 -9.29 -5.45 -8.79
N PRO A 14 -10.30 -4.82 -9.43
CA PRO A 14 -11.71 -5.20 -9.28
C PRO A 14 -12.00 -6.63 -9.75
N ASP A 15 -11.33 -7.05 -10.83
CA ASP A 15 -11.61 -8.31 -11.53
C ASP A 15 -10.72 -9.47 -11.06
N VAL A 16 -9.85 -9.22 -10.07
CA VAL A 16 -8.94 -10.25 -9.53
C VAL A 16 -9.63 -11.00 -8.41
N GLU A 17 -9.71 -12.33 -8.53
CA GLU A 17 -10.32 -13.20 -7.52
C GLU A 17 -9.61 -13.10 -6.17
N LYS A 18 -8.27 -13.14 -6.19
CA LYS A 18 -7.44 -13.10 -4.98
C LYS A 18 -6.19 -12.25 -5.16
N VAL A 19 -5.96 -11.33 -4.22
CA VAL A 19 -4.79 -10.44 -4.16
C VAL A 19 -3.86 -10.91 -3.06
N ILE A 20 -2.59 -11.13 -3.41
CA ILE A 20 -1.53 -11.40 -2.44
C ILE A 20 -1.06 -10.06 -1.87
N LEU A 21 -1.40 -9.82 -0.61
CA LEU A 21 -1.03 -8.61 0.12
C LEU A 21 0.17 -8.90 1.02
N VAL A 22 1.31 -8.29 0.70
CA VAL A 22 2.44 -8.21 1.62
C VAL A 22 2.20 -7.06 2.59
N TRP A 23 2.05 -7.36 3.87
CA TRP A 23 1.64 -6.40 4.89
C TRP A 23 2.69 -6.24 5.98
N ASP A 24 2.91 -5.02 6.44
CA ASP A 24 3.79 -4.81 7.59
C ASP A 24 3.25 -5.50 8.85
N ASN A 25 4.14 -6.02 9.70
CA ASN A 25 3.82 -6.79 10.90
C ASN A 25 3.63 -5.90 12.14
N LEU A 26 2.82 -4.86 11.97
CA LEU A 26 2.42 -3.96 13.05
C LEU A 26 1.19 -4.52 13.76
N ASN A 27 1.05 -4.27 15.05
CA ASN A 27 -0.09 -4.77 15.85
C ASN A 27 -1.48 -4.28 15.37
N THR A 28 -1.53 -3.22 14.58
CA THR A 28 -2.75 -2.70 13.95
C THR A 28 -3.04 -3.33 12.58
N HIS A 29 -2.08 -4.05 12.01
CA HIS A 29 -2.17 -4.71 10.71
C HIS A 29 -2.65 -6.15 10.90
N VAL A 30 -3.93 -6.27 11.23
CA VAL A 30 -4.60 -7.55 11.48
C VAL A 30 -5.95 -7.58 10.79
N PRO A 31 -6.49 -8.76 10.40
CA PRO A 31 -7.81 -8.88 9.76
C PRO A 31 -8.94 -8.20 10.54
N ALA A 32 -8.88 -8.21 11.87
CA ALA A 32 -9.85 -7.55 12.74
C ALA A 32 -9.94 -6.02 12.51
N SER A 33 -8.91 -5.40 11.95
CA SER A 33 -8.93 -3.97 11.58
C SER A 33 -9.97 -3.66 10.50
N LEU A 34 -10.25 -4.60 9.59
CA LEU A 34 -11.29 -4.45 8.58
C LEU A 34 -12.68 -4.49 9.21
N TYR A 35 -12.92 -5.41 10.15
CA TYR A 35 -14.18 -5.46 10.92
C TYR A 35 -14.39 -4.25 11.83
N LYS A 36 -13.31 -3.58 12.25
CA LYS A 36 -13.40 -2.31 12.98
C LYS A 36 -13.81 -1.16 12.07
N ALA A 37 -13.50 -1.23 10.77
CA ALA A 37 -13.69 -0.14 9.82
C ALA A 37 -14.96 -0.27 8.97
N PHE A 38 -15.47 -1.49 8.76
CA PHE A 38 -16.58 -1.79 7.86
C PHE A 38 -17.61 -2.71 8.50
N GLU A 39 -18.83 -2.70 7.94
CA GLU A 39 -19.87 -3.67 8.29
C GLU A 39 -19.37 -5.11 8.11
N PRO A 40 -19.82 -6.09 8.94
CA PRO A 40 -19.26 -7.43 8.93
C PRO A 40 -19.27 -8.15 7.57
N ALA A 41 -20.32 -7.93 6.77
CA ALA A 41 -20.43 -8.50 5.43
C ALA A 41 -19.36 -7.94 4.47
N GLU A 42 -19.10 -6.64 4.54
CA GLU A 42 -18.11 -5.95 3.72
C GLU A 42 -16.68 -6.34 4.15
N ALA A 43 -16.41 -6.34 5.46
CA ALA A 43 -15.12 -6.77 5.99
C ALA A 43 -14.79 -8.21 5.57
N ARG A 44 -15.78 -9.11 5.63
CA ARG A 44 -15.64 -10.50 5.18
C ARG A 44 -15.36 -10.59 3.68
N ARG A 45 -16.13 -9.87 2.84
CA ARG A 45 -15.94 -9.83 1.39
C ARG A 45 -14.52 -9.40 1.02
N LEU A 46 -13.99 -8.38 1.70
CA LEU A 46 -12.62 -7.91 1.48
C LEU A 46 -11.59 -8.96 1.90
N LEU A 47 -11.77 -9.59 3.06
CA LEU A 47 -10.85 -10.62 3.56
C LEU A 47 -10.82 -11.88 2.69
N GLU A 48 -11.95 -12.31 2.15
CA GLU A 48 -12.02 -13.51 1.29
C GLU A 48 -11.21 -13.34 0.00
N ARG A 49 -11.02 -12.08 -0.45
CA ARG A 49 -10.20 -11.73 -1.62
C ARG A 49 -8.72 -11.52 -1.31
N LEU A 50 -8.28 -11.70 -0.07
CA LEU A 50 -6.90 -11.47 0.34
C LEU A 50 -6.18 -12.77 0.70
N GLU A 51 -4.94 -12.88 0.23
CA GLU A 51 -3.93 -13.73 0.83
C GLU A 51 -2.90 -12.81 1.50
N ILE A 52 -2.75 -12.91 2.83
CA ILE A 52 -1.93 -11.95 3.59
C ILE A 52 -0.61 -12.62 3.99
N HIS A 53 0.51 -12.03 3.56
CA HIS A 53 1.84 -12.38 4.01
C HIS A 53 2.41 -11.22 4.82
N TYR A 54 2.82 -11.47 6.05
CA TYR A 54 3.42 -10.42 6.88
C TYR A 54 4.92 -10.29 6.63
N THR A 55 5.43 -9.07 6.67
CA THR A 55 6.88 -8.84 6.73
C THR A 55 7.45 -9.45 8.02
N PRO A 56 8.75 -9.85 8.03
CA PRO A 56 9.40 -10.29 9.26
C PRO A 56 9.45 -9.16 10.30
N LYS A 57 9.17 -9.46 11.57
CA LYS A 57 9.16 -8.47 12.67
C LYS A 57 10.43 -7.64 12.81
N HIS A 58 11.57 -8.20 12.40
CA HIS A 58 12.89 -7.55 12.47
C HIS A 58 13.56 -7.45 11.09
N GLY A 59 12.76 -7.33 10.03
CA GLY A 59 13.23 -7.35 8.64
C GLY A 59 12.65 -6.22 7.80
N SER A 60 12.74 -4.97 8.27
CA SER A 60 12.19 -3.81 7.57
C SER A 60 12.78 -3.60 6.17
N TRP A 61 13.99 -4.11 5.91
CA TRP A 61 14.60 -4.09 4.58
C TRP A 61 13.87 -4.95 3.53
N VAL A 62 12.94 -5.83 3.95
CA VAL A 62 12.06 -6.60 3.05
C VAL A 62 10.71 -5.89 2.85
N ASN A 63 10.45 -4.79 3.57
CA ASN A 63 9.21 -4.03 3.44
C ASN A 63 9.22 -3.17 2.17
N ILE A 64 8.47 -3.62 1.16
CA ILE A 64 8.37 -2.96 -0.15
C ILE A 64 7.88 -1.51 -0.01
N ALA A 65 6.95 -1.24 0.91
CA ALA A 65 6.45 0.10 1.13
C ALA A 65 7.55 1.03 1.65
N GLU A 66 8.43 0.56 2.55
CA GLU A 66 9.57 1.34 3.03
C GLU A 66 10.62 1.56 1.94
N ILE A 67 10.87 0.56 1.09
CA ILE A 67 11.74 0.69 -0.08
C ILE A 67 11.21 1.79 -1.00
N GLU A 68 9.92 1.75 -1.35
CA GLU A 68 9.31 2.74 -2.24
C GLU A 68 9.27 4.14 -1.60
N LEU A 69 9.09 4.24 -0.29
CA LEU A 69 9.25 5.51 0.46
C LEU A 69 10.69 6.04 0.43
N SER A 70 11.70 5.16 0.44
CA SER A 70 13.11 5.56 0.26
C SER A 70 13.35 6.13 -1.14
N VAL A 71 12.79 5.48 -2.18
CA VAL A 71 12.85 5.97 -3.56
C VAL A 71 12.12 7.31 -3.69
N PHE A 72 10.91 7.42 -3.12
CA PHE A 72 10.13 8.66 -3.10
C PHE A 72 10.89 9.81 -2.44
N THR A 73 11.51 9.56 -1.29
CA THR A 73 12.32 10.55 -0.59
C THR A 73 13.47 11.06 -1.45
N LYS A 74 14.20 10.14 -2.10
CA LYS A 74 15.36 10.47 -2.95
C LYS A 74 14.97 11.20 -4.23
N GLN A 75 13.86 10.80 -4.86
CA GLN A 75 13.47 11.30 -6.18
C GLN A 75 12.57 12.54 -6.14
N CYS A 76 11.73 12.67 -5.11
CA CYS A 76 10.73 13.74 -5.02
C CYS A 76 10.96 14.68 -3.83
N LEU A 77 11.37 14.16 -2.67
CA LEU A 77 11.43 14.94 -1.43
C LEU A 77 12.84 15.39 -1.03
N GLY A 78 13.82 15.32 -1.95
CA GLY A 78 15.21 15.69 -1.71
C GLY A 78 15.45 17.20 -1.47
N ARG A 79 14.39 17.99 -1.36
CA ARG A 79 14.42 19.45 -1.12
C ARG A 79 13.28 19.88 -0.22
N ARG A 80 13.40 21.07 0.37
CA ARG A 80 12.31 21.71 1.10
C ARG A 80 11.18 22.09 0.14
N ILE A 81 9.95 21.73 0.50
CA ILE A 81 8.73 22.13 -0.19
C ILE A 81 7.94 23.02 0.78
N SER A 82 7.59 24.23 0.35
CA SER A 82 7.14 25.30 1.24
C SER A 82 5.66 25.23 1.64
N ASN A 83 4.84 24.48 0.89
CA ASN A 83 3.41 24.34 1.13
C ASN A 83 2.90 22.95 0.75
N ILE A 84 1.74 22.58 1.32
CA ILE A 84 1.17 21.23 1.20
C ILE A 84 0.57 20.99 -0.20
N GLU A 85 0.09 22.02 -0.87
CA GLU A 85 -0.48 21.94 -2.22
C GLU A 85 0.59 21.52 -3.24
N THR A 86 1.77 22.15 -3.15
CA THR A 86 2.93 21.82 -3.97
C THR A 86 3.42 20.41 -3.66
N LEU A 87 3.51 20.04 -2.38
CA LEU A 87 3.90 18.69 -1.98
C LEU A 87 2.95 17.63 -2.56
N ARG A 88 1.63 17.86 -2.50
CA ARG A 88 0.63 16.95 -3.05
C ARG A 88 0.75 16.83 -4.57
N SER A 89 0.92 17.95 -5.28
CA SER A 89 1.06 17.96 -6.73
C SER A 89 2.29 17.19 -7.18
N GLU A 90 3.44 17.45 -6.55
CA GLU A 90 4.70 16.75 -6.86
C GLU A 90 4.65 15.27 -6.50
N ALA A 91 4.09 14.93 -5.33
CA ALA A 91 3.88 13.54 -4.92
C ALA A 91 3.00 12.79 -5.93
N LYS A 92 1.94 13.43 -6.42
CA LYS A 92 1.04 12.82 -7.41
C LYS A 92 1.74 12.64 -8.76
N ALA A 93 2.49 13.64 -9.22
CA ALA A 93 3.26 13.55 -10.46
C ALA A 93 4.29 12.41 -10.38
N TRP A 94 5.01 12.30 -9.26
CA TRP A 94 5.95 11.21 -9.02
C TRP A 94 5.26 9.85 -8.97
N GLN A 95 4.14 9.71 -8.25
CA GLN A 95 3.36 8.47 -8.18
C GLN A 95 2.91 8.02 -9.57
N ASN A 96 2.36 8.93 -10.38
CA ASN A 96 1.90 8.64 -11.74
C ASN A 96 3.06 8.13 -12.62
N HIS A 97 4.23 8.77 -12.52
CA HIS A 97 5.41 8.35 -13.26
C HIS A 97 5.90 6.96 -12.83
N ARG A 98 5.98 6.68 -11.53
CA ARG A 98 6.37 5.36 -11.00
C ARG A 98 5.39 4.26 -11.41
N ASN A 99 4.09 4.53 -11.30
CA ASN A 99 3.05 3.60 -11.72
C ASN A 99 3.10 3.35 -13.23
N ALA A 100 3.35 4.35 -14.07
CA ALA A 100 3.50 4.15 -15.51
C ALA A 100 4.73 3.30 -15.87
N ALA A 101 5.82 3.42 -15.09
CA ALA A 101 7.02 2.63 -15.28
C ALA A 101 6.88 1.15 -14.84
N GLN A 102 5.83 0.81 -14.07
CA GLN A 102 5.54 -0.56 -13.61
C GLN A 102 6.78 -1.28 -13.03
N SER A 103 7.61 -0.56 -12.27
CA SER A 103 8.81 -1.13 -11.66
C SER A 103 8.42 -2.04 -10.48
N GLY A 104 8.11 -3.30 -10.79
CA GLY A 104 7.76 -4.31 -9.80
C GLY A 104 8.98 -4.91 -9.07
N VAL A 105 8.70 -5.63 -7.99
CA VAL A 105 9.70 -6.47 -7.31
C VAL A 105 9.79 -7.80 -8.05
N ASN A 106 11.02 -8.22 -8.39
CA ASN A 106 11.28 -9.56 -8.90
C ASN A 106 11.50 -10.52 -7.73
N TRP A 107 10.59 -11.50 -7.57
CA TRP A 107 10.60 -12.49 -6.49
C TRP A 107 11.21 -13.84 -6.88
N HIS A 108 11.78 -13.96 -8.08
CA HIS A 108 12.41 -15.18 -8.59
C HIS A 108 13.81 -15.44 -8.00
#